data_AF-A0A660RAT9-F1
#
_entry.id   AF-A0A660RAT9-F1
#
_cell.length_a   1.000
_cell.length_b   1.000
_cell.length_c   1.000
_cell.angle_alpha   90.00
_cell.angle_beta   90.00
_cell.angle_gamma   90.00
#
_symmetry.space_group_name_H-M   'P 1'
#
loop_
_entity.id
_entity.type
_entity.pdbx_description
1 polymer ?
#
loop_
_entity_poly.entity_id
_entity_poly.type
_entity_poly.pdbx_seq_one_letter_code
_entity_poly.pdbx_strand_id
1 'polypeptide(L)'
;ALAGILFKIFFVNKLKTLSIIIYLCMGWLVIIAFKPAIEHIPGSGLILLVIGGIIYSLGVIFYSREKMPFHHLIWHLFVIGGSICHYFAILLYV
;
A
#
# COMPACT_ATOMS: atom_id res chain seq x y z
N ALA A 1 18.90 25.83 -9.87
CA ALA A 1 19.41 24.58 -10.46
C ALA A 1 20.29 23.78 -9.50
N LEU A 2 21.40 24.36 -8.98
CA LEU A 2 22.35 23.69 -8.08
C LEU A 2 21.74 23.13 -6.78
N ALA A 3 20.86 23.89 -6.13
CA ALA A 3 20.17 23.43 -4.91
C ALA A 3 19.30 22.18 -5.15
N GLY A 4 18.62 22.11 -6.30
CA GLY A 4 17.83 20.94 -6.69
C GLY A 4 18.68 19.71 -7.02
N ILE A 5 19.89 19.91 -7.56
CA ILE A 5 20.86 18.84 -7.85
C ILE A 5 21.45 18.29 -6.55
N LEU A 6 21.83 19.15 -5.61
CA LEU A 6 22.32 18.75 -4.28
C LEU A 6 21.25 17.98 -3.48
N PHE A 7 20.00 18.44 -3.53
CA PHE A 7 18.88 17.72 -2.92
C PHE A 7 18.68 16.34 -3.57
N LYS A 8 18.76 16.25 -4.90
CA LYS A 8 18.60 14.99 -5.62
C LYS A 8 19.72 14.00 -5.25
N ILE A 9 20.97 14.45 -5.08
CA ILE A 9 22.09 13.57 -4.75
C ILE A 9 22.02 13.06 -3.30
N PHE A 10 21.68 13.92 -2.34
CA PHE A 10 21.63 13.51 -0.92
C PHE A 10 20.34 12.78 -0.52
N PHE A 11 19.22 13.07 -1.19
CA PHE A 11 17.91 12.62 -0.75
C PHE A 11 17.24 11.59 -1.69
N VAL A 12 17.76 11.26 -2.88
CA VAL A 12 17.07 10.33 -3.80
C VAL A 12 16.78 8.95 -3.18
N ASN A 13 17.70 8.36 -2.41
CA ASN A 13 17.43 7.09 -1.76
C ASN A 13 16.49 7.22 -0.55
N LYS A 14 16.62 8.29 0.25
CA LYS A 14 15.72 8.54 1.39
C LYS A 14 14.30 8.94 0.95
N LEU A 15 14.16 9.68 -0.16
CA LEU A 15 12.87 10.10 -0.72
C LEU A 15 12.11 8.94 -1.35
N LYS A 16 12.80 7.92 -1.88
CA LYS A 16 12.15 6.67 -2.29
C LYS A 16 11.43 6.01 -1.12
N THR A 17 12.14 5.79 -0.01
CA THR A 17 11.56 5.21 1.22
C THR A 17 10.44 6.09 1.78
N LEU A 18 10.64 7.42 1.81
CA LEU A 18 9.63 8.36 2.28
C LEU A 18 8.37 8.33 1.41
N SER A 19 8.51 8.28 0.08
CA SER A 19 7.37 8.17 -0.82
C SER A 19 6.58 6.88 -0.57
N ILE A 20 7.27 5.75 -0.37
CA ILE A 20 6.62 4.47 -0.07
C ILE A 20 5.85 4.53 1.24
N ILE A 21 6.43 5.14 2.28
CA ILE A 21 5.74 5.34 3.57
C ILE A 21 4.50 6.22 3.39
N ILE A 22 4.61 7.34 2.66
CA ILE A 22 3.49 8.23 2.40
C ILE A 22 2.38 7.50 1.63
N TYR A 23 2.71 6.74 0.57
CA TYR A 23 1.74 5.94 -0.17
C TYR A 23 1.10 4.83 0.68
N LEU A 24 1.87 4.20 1.58
CA LEU A 24 1.33 3.21 2.51
C LEU A 24 0.37 3.85 3.52
N CYS A 25 0.73 5.02 4.08
CA CYS A 25 -0.15 5.80 4.95
C CYS A 25 -1.43 6.23 4.22
N MET A 26 -1.33 6.62 2.94
CA MET A 26 -2.51 6.93 2.11
C MET A 26 -3.41 5.70 1.93
N GLY A 27 -2.84 4.51 1.71
CA GLY A 27 -3.63 3.26 1.62
C GLY A 27 -4.35 2.90 2.92
N TRP A 28 -3.77 3.27 4.06
CA TRP A 28 -4.36 3.04 5.39
C TRP A 28 -5.40 4.10 5.80
N LEU A 29 -5.67 5.12 4.98
CA LEU A 29 -6.77 6.07 5.20
C LEU A 29 -8.15 5.37 5.32
N VAL A 30 -8.27 4.14 4.83
CA VAL A 30 -9.48 3.32 5.01
C VAL A 30 -9.83 3.10 6.49
N ILE A 31 -8.85 3.16 7.41
CA ILE A 31 -9.08 3.07 8.86
C ILE A 31 -9.74 4.36 9.39
N ILE A 32 -9.42 5.51 8.81
CA ILE A 32 -10.09 6.77 9.18
C ILE A 32 -11.52 6.77 8.62
N ALA A 33 -11.72 6.19 7.43
CA ALA A 33 -13.03 5.97 6.83
C ALA A 33 -13.79 4.75 7.41
N PHE A 34 -13.28 4.11 8.47
CA PHE A 34 -13.87 2.88 9.03
C PHE A 34 -15.27 3.10 9.63
N LYS A 35 -15.51 4.28 10.23
CA LYS A 35 -16.82 4.64 10.79
C LYS A 35 -17.94 4.68 9.74
N PRO A 36 -17.84 5.47 8.65
CA PRO A 36 -18.85 5.45 7.60
C PRO A 36 -18.88 4.12 6.84
N ALA A 37 -17.75 3.40 6.77
CA ALA A 37 -17.70 2.08 6.13
C ALA A 37 -18.55 1.02 6.86
N ILE A 38 -18.58 0.98 8.20
CA ILE A 38 -19.45 0.03 8.93
C ILE A 38 -20.93 0.34 8.75
N GLU A 39 -21.29 1.62 8.62
CA GLU A 39 -22.70 2.02 8.45
C GLU A 39 -23.26 1.69 7.06
N HIS A 40 -22.40 1.63 6.03
CA HIS A 40 -22.83 1.46 4.64
C HIS A 40 -22.37 0.14 4.00
N ILE A 41 -21.38 -0.56 4.57
CA ILE A 41 -20.80 -1.79 4.00
C ILE A 41 -21.02 -2.97 4.96
N PRO A 42 -21.56 -4.11 4.47
CA PRO A 42 -21.62 -5.36 5.23
C PRO A 42 -20.26 -5.76 5.82
N GLY A 43 -20.27 -6.34 7.03
CA GLY A 43 -19.05 -6.69 7.76
C GLY A 43 -18.08 -7.60 6.99
N SER A 44 -18.57 -8.41 6.05
CA SER A 44 -17.74 -9.23 5.17
C SER A 44 -16.94 -8.43 4.13
N GLY A 45 -17.46 -7.30 3.64
CA GLY A 45 -16.71 -6.35 2.79
C GLY A 45 -15.58 -5.66 3.56
N LEU A 46 -15.81 -5.34 4.82
CA LEU A 46 -14.78 -4.83 5.74
C LEU A 46 -13.66 -5.82 5.99
N ILE A 47 -13.99 -7.11 6.17
CA ILE A 47 -12.97 -8.17 6.32
C ILE A 47 -12.08 -8.24 5.07
N LEU A 48 -12.65 -8.14 3.86
CA LEU A 48 -11.87 -8.11 2.62
C LEU A 48 -10.98 -6.87 2.51
N LEU A 49 -11.45 -5.70 2.93
CA LEU A 49 -10.64 -4.47 2.98
C LEU A 49 -9.46 -4.61 3.95
N VAL A 50 -9.70 -5.17 5.15
CA VAL A 50 -8.64 -5.38 6.15
C VAL A 50 -7.62 -6.40 5.65
N ILE A 51 -8.07 -7.51 5.06
CA ILE A 51 -7.18 -8.52 4.48
C ILE A 51 -6.37 -7.91 3.32
N GLY A 52 -6.99 -7.14 2.44
CA GLY A 52 -6.32 -6.43 1.35
C GLY A 52 -5.24 -5.47 1.84
N GLY A 53 -5.53 -4.70 2.90
CA GLY A 53 -4.57 -3.81 3.56
C GLY A 53 -3.39 -4.55 4.19
N ILE A 54 -3.62 -5.70 4.82
CA ILE A 54 -2.56 -6.55 5.39
C ILE A 54 -1.65 -7.10 4.28
N ILE A 55 -2.23 -7.62 3.19
CA ILE A 55 -1.47 -8.13 2.04
C ILE A 55 -0.59 -7.03 1.44
N TYR A 56 -1.12 -5.82 1.30
CA TYR A 56 -0.36 -4.64 0.85
C TYR A 56 0.82 -4.32 1.77
N SER A 57 0.59 -4.28 3.09
CA SER A 57 1.64 -4.00 4.08
C SER A 57 2.73 -5.07 4.09
N LEU A 58 2.36 -6.35 3.93
CA LEU A 58 3.33 -7.44 3.80
C LEU A 58 4.17 -7.29 2.53
N GLY A 59 3.58 -6.88 1.42
CA GLY A 59 4.29 -6.60 0.17
C GLY A 59 5.43 -5.58 0.35
N VAL A 60 5.23 -4.53 1.16
CA VAL A 60 6.24 -3.49 1.40
C VAL A 60 7.50 -4.05 2.07
N ILE A 61 7.37 -5.10 2.89
CA ILE A 61 8.53 -5.76 3.52
C ILE A 61 9.43 -6.39 2.44
N PHE A 62 8.82 -7.02 1.43
CA PHE A 62 9.56 -7.59 0.29
C PHE A 62 10.16 -6.50 -0.60
N TYR A 63 9.47 -5.37 -0.78
CA TYR A 63 10.03 -4.23 -1.50
C TYR A 63 11.31 -3.69 -0.85
N SER A 64 11.33 -3.57 0.49
CA SER A 64 12.48 -3.08 1.26
C SER A 64 13.67 -4.06 1.27
N ARG A 65 13.43 -5.34 0.95
CA ARG A 65 14.44 -6.39 0.92
C ARG A 65 15.19 -6.44 -0.43
N GLU A 66 15.99 -5.42 -0.71
CA GLU A 66 16.77 -5.29 -1.95
C GLU A 66 17.79 -6.43 -2.18
N LYS A 67 18.20 -7.14 -1.12
CA LYS A 67 19.18 -8.25 -1.20
C LYS A 67 18.63 -9.55 -1.82
N MET A 68 17.32 -9.67 -2.02
CA MET A 68 16.70 -10.88 -2.56
C MET A 68 16.50 -10.75 -4.08
N PRO A 69 16.89 -11.76 -4.90
CA PRO A 69 16.56 -11.75 -6.32
C PRO A 69 15.04 -11.76 -6.51
N PHE A 70 14.54 -10.97 -7.45
CA PHE A 70 13.09 -10.83 -7.77
C PHE A 70 12.21 -10.17 -6.68
N HIS A 71 12.79 -9.49 -5.69
CA HIS A 71 12.03 -8.77 -4.65
C HIS A 71 10.94 -7.83 -5.21
N HIS A 72 11.21 -7.16 -6.33
CA HIS A 72 10.26 -6.24 -6.97
C HIS A 72 9.06 -6.94 -7.63
N LEU A 73 9.27 -8.15 -8.17
CA LEU A 73 8.20 -8.96 -8.74
C LEU A 73 7.31 -9.52 -7.63
N ILE A 74 7.91 -10.01 -6.55
CA ILE A 74 7.18 -10.49 -5.37
C ILE A 74 6.32 -9.36 -4.81
N TRP A 75 6.88 -8.15 -4.69
CA TRP A 75 6.11 -6.97 -4.30
C TRP A 75 4.88 -6.74 -5.21
N HIS A 76 5.04 -6.82 -6.54
CA HIS A 76 3.91 -6.69 -7.46
C HIS A 76 2.82 -7.76 -7.22
N LEU A 77 3.21 -9.00 -6.92
CA LEU A 77 2.23 -10.06 -6.62
C LEU A 77 1.40 -9.74 -5.37
N PHE A 78 2.03 -9.20 -4.32
CA PHE A 78 1.31 -8.73 -3.13
C PHE A 78 0.39 -7.54 -3.45
N VAL A 79 0.85 -6.57 -4.22
CA VAL A 79 0.05 -5.42 -4.67
C VAL A 79 -1.18 -5.86 -5.47
N ILE A 80 -1.01 -6.83 -6.38
CA ILE A 80 -2.11 -7.39 -7.17
C ILE A 80 -3.09 -8.15 -6.27
N GLY A 81 -2.60 -9.00 -5.37
CA GLY A 81 -3.44 -9.73 -4.42
C GLY A 81 -4.29 -8.81 -3.53
N GLY A 82 -3.67 -7.77 -2.97
CA GLY A 82 -4.39 -6.78 -2.17
C GLY A 82 -5.42 -5.99 -2.98
N SER A 83 -5.09 -5.65 -4.24
CA SER A 83 -6.01 -4.96 -5.16
C SER A 83 -7.20 -5.83 -5.54
N ILE A 84 -7.01 -7.14 -5.70
CA ILE A 84 -8.09 -8.10 -5.95
C ILE A 84 -9.05 -8.12 -4.74
N CYS A 85 -8.52 -8.16 -3.51
CA CYS A 85 -9.36 -8.08 -2.31
C CYS A 85 -10.18 -6.77 -2.25
N HIS A 86 -9.56 -5.63 -2.55
CA HIS A 86 -10.27 -4.35 -2.61
C HIS A 86 -11.33 -4.31 -3.72
N TYR A 87 -11.01 -4.88 -4.89
CA TYR A 87 -11.95 -4.99 -6.00
C TYR A 87 -13.16 -5.84 -5.63
N PHE A 88 -12.98 -7.00 -5.01
CA PHE A 88 -14.08 -7.83 -4.53
C PHE A 88 -14.86 -7.18 -3.40
N ALA A 89 -14.20 -6.41 -2.52
CA ALA A 89 -14.88 -5.65 -1.49
C ALA A 89 -15.86 -4.64 -2.09
N ILE A 90 -15.48 -3.96 -3.17
CA ILE A 90 -16.37 -3.04 -3.88
C ILE A 90 -17.42 -3.83 -4.66
N LEU A 91 -17.02 -4.77 -5.52
CA LEU A 91 -17.92 -5.51 -6.42
C LEU A 91 -19.06 -6.25 -5.71
N LEU A 92 -18.80 -6.81 -4.52
CA LEU A 92 -19.78 -7.64 -3.80
C LEU A 92 -20.56 -6.87 -2.74
N TYR A 93 -20.08 -5.71 -2.30
CA TYR A 93 -20.60 -5.04 -1.10
C TYR A 93 -20.88 -3.54 -1.27
N VAL A 94 -20.64 -2.97 -2.45
CA VAL A 94 -20.99 -1.60 -2.85
C VAL A 94 -21.78 -1.66 -4.15
#